data_AF-A0A433YFB3-F1
#
_entry.id   AF-A0A433YFB3-F1
#
_cell.length_a   1.000
_cell.length_b   1.000
_cell.length_c   1.000
_cell.angle_alpha   90.00
_cell.angle_beta   90.00
_cell.angle_gamma   90.00
#
_symmetry.space_group_name_H-M   'P 1'
#
loop_
_entity.id
_entity.type
_entity.pdbx_description
1 polymer ?
#
loop_
_entity_poly.entity_id
_entity_poly.type
_entity_poly.pdbx_seq_one_letter_code
_entity_poly.pdbx_strand_id
1 'polypeptide(L)' 'MGKKNKKKEPPKFEIVVIPVEGDPIEAISNALEPNIRSVLAKHGAYLKIPLYDYLRNHAKV' A
#
# COMPACT_ATOMS: atom_id res chain seq x y z
N MET A 1 37.20 -24.79 0.24
CA MET A 1 36.70 -23.44 -0.11
C MET A 1 35.18 -23.40 0.14
N GLY A 2 34.75 -22.92 1.31
CA GLY A 2 33.33 -22.85 1.67
C GLY A 2 32.71 -21.52 1.21
N LYS A 3 31.68 -21.58 0.34
CA LYS A 3 30.88 -20.42 -0.06
C LYS A 3 30.07 -19.91 1.14
N LYS A 4 30.48 -18.76 1.71
CA LYS A 4 29.70 -18.05 2.73
C LYS A 4 28.38 -17.56 2.12
N ASN A 5 27.27 -18.17 2.51
CA ASN A 5 25.93 -17.66 2.24
C ASN A 5 25.78 -16.27 2.88
N LYS A 6 25.74 -15.21 2.06
CA LYS A 6 25.36 -13.88 2.51
C LYS A 6 23.90 -13.94 2.96
N LYS A 7 23.65 -13.91 4.27
CA LYS A 7 22.31 -13.72 4.82
C LYS A 7 21.76 -12.42 4.24
N LYS A 8 20.66 -12.49 3.50
CA LYS A 8 19.94 -11.29 3.04
C LYS A 8 19.42 -10.59 4.29
N GLU A 9 19.88 -9.37 4.55
CA GLU A 9 19.31 -8.57 5.63
C GLU A 9 17.82 -8.37 5.35
N PRO A 10 16.95 -8.51 6.36
CA PRO A 10 15.54 -8.24 6.19
C PRO A 10 15.35 -6.78 5.75
N PRO A 11 14.39 -6.48 4.87
CA PRO A 11 14.11 -5.12 4.47
C PRO A 11 13.84 -4.26 5.72
N LYS A 12 14.63 -3.20 5.88
CA LYS A 12 14.41 -2.18 6.92
C LYS A 12 13.31 -1.27 6.41
N PHE A 13 12.11 -1.42 6.96
CA PHE A 13 11.00 -0.51 6.68
C PHE A 13 11.10 0.68 7.63
N GLU A 14 11.10 1.88 7.07
CA GLU A 14 10.86 3.10 7.84
C GLU A 14 9.35 3.24 8.01
N ILE A 15 8.86 2.90 9.21
CA ILE A 15 7.44 2.99 9.54
C ILE A 15 7.17 4.43 9.98
N VAL A 16 6.52 5.20 9.12
CA VAL A 16 6.04 6.55 9.46
C VAL A 16 4.62 6.42 10.01
N VAL A 17 4.47 6.68 11.31
CA VAL A 17 3.15 6.73 11.95
C VAL A 17 2.58 8.13 11.77
N ILE A 18 1.56 8.24 10.93
CA ILE A 18 0.89 9.51 10.65
C ILE A 18 -0.38 9.55 11.51
N PRO A 19 -0.47 10.43 12.52
CA PRO A 19 -1.73 10.66 13.22
C PRO A 19 -2.71 11.30 12.24
N VAL A 20 -3.83 10.65 12.02
CA VAL A 20 -4.90 11.11 11.11
C VAL A 20 -6.15 11.37 11.94
N GLU A 21 -6.68 12.59 11.85
CA GLU A 21 -8.00 12.92 12.39
C GLU A 21 -9.07 12.30 11.49
N GLY A 22 -9.98 11.50 12.05
CA GLY A 22 -11.05 10.83 11.30
C GLY A 22 -10.81 9.34 11.02
N ASP A 23 -11.39 8.80 9.93
CA ASP A 23 -11.27 7.39 9.55
C ASP A 23 -9.88 7.11 8.92
N PRO A 24 -9.01 6.30 9.56
CA PRO A 24 -7.69 6.00 9.00
C PRO A 24 -7.73 5.35 7.62
N ILE A 25 -8.77 4.57 7.33
CA ILE A 25 -8.91 3.90 6.03
C ILE A 25 -9.17 4.93 4.93
N GLU A 26 -9.97 5.95 5.22
CA GLU A 26 -10.24 7.05 4.31
C GLU A 26 -8.99 7.88 4.05
N ALA A 27 -8.21 8.16 5.10
CA ALA A 27 -6.94 8.88 4.96
C ALA A 27 -5.95 8.11 4.08
N ILE A 28 -5.82 6.79 4.28
CA ILE A 28 -4.95 5.94 3.45
C ILE A 28 -5.45 5.88 2.01
N SER A 29 -6.76 5.69 1.79
CA SER A 29 -7.30 5.63 0.43
C SER A 29 -7.06 6.93 -0.32
N ASN A 30 -7.31 8.08 0.32
CA ASN A 30 -7.12 9.38 -0.30
C ASN A 30 -5.65 9.66 -0.65
N ALA A 31 -4.71 9.21 0.17
CA ALA A 31 -3.28 9.36 -0.09
C ALA A 31 -2.77 8.48 -1.25
N LEU A 32 -3.29 7.25 -1.38
CA LEU A 32 -2.76 6.24 -2.31
C LEU A 32 -3.51 6.16 -3.64
N GLU A 33 -4.83 6.37 -3.63
CA GLU A 33 -5.69 6.15 -4.79
C GLU A 33 -5.32 6.99 -6.02
N PRO A 34 -4.92 8.27 -5.91
CA PRO A 34 -4.48 9.05 -7.07
C PRO A 34 -3.28 8.44 -7.79
N ASN A 35 -2.29 7.95 -7.02
CA ASN A 35 -1.09 7.33 -7.56
C ASN A 35 -1.41 5.99 -8.22
N ILE A 36 -2.25 5.17 -7.57
CA ILE A 36 -2.71 3.88 -8.12
C ILE A 36 -3.47 4.10 -9.42
N ARG A 37 -4.42 5.05 -9.46
CA ARG A 37 -5.18 5.38 -10.68
C ARG A 37 -4.27 5.85 -11.81
N SER A 38 -3.26 6.67 -11.51
CA SER A 38 -2.27 7.14 -12.50
C SER A 38 -1.50 5.97 -13.14
N VAL A 39 -1.07 4.99 -12.34
CA VAL A 39 -0.39 3.79 -12.84
C VAL A 39 -1.34 2.92 -13.65
N LEU A 40 -2.55 2.64 -13.16
CA LEU A 40 -3.54 1.81 -13.85
C LEU A 40 -3.95 2.41 -15.20
N ALA A 41 -4.12 3.73 -15.27
CA ALA A 41 -4.46 4.43 -16.50
C ALA A 41 -3.41 4.21 -17.61
N LYS A 42 -2.11 4.15 -17.27
CA LYS A 42 -1.03 3.86 -18.23
C LYS A 42 -1.15 2.46 -18.86
N HIS A 43 -1.87 1.55 -18.22
CA HIS A 43 -2.09 0.20 -18.69
C HIS A 43 -3.53 -0.05 -19.20
N GLY A 44 -4.33 1.01 -19.37
CA GLY A 44 -5.74 0.88 -19.77
C GLY A 44 -6.61 0.16 -18.74
N ALA A 45 -6.15 0.11 -17.49
CA ALA A 45 -6.83 -0.56 -16.39
C ALA A 45 -7.49 0.47 -15.45
N TYR A 46 -8.44 -0.01 -14.64
CA TYR A 46 -9.09 0.79 -13.61
C TYR A 46 -9.51 -0.07 -12.42
N LEU A 47 -9.70 0.56 -11.27
CA LEU A 47 -10.30 -0.09 -10.11
C LEU A 47 -11.82 -0.15 -10.29
N LYS A 48 -12.39 -1.35 -10.16
CA LYS A 48 -13.85 -1.55 -10.29
C LYS A 48 -14.66 -0.91 -9.16
N ILE A 49 -14.05 -0.79 -7.98
CA ILE A 49 -14.59 -0.11 -6.79
C ILE A 49 -13.50 0.82 -6.23
N PRO A 50 -13.86 1.88 -5.48
CA PRO A 50 -12.91 2.76 -4.79
C PRO A 50 -11.89 1.99 -3.93
N LEU A 51 -10.69 2.55 -3.77
CA LEU A 51 -9.66 1.93 -2.95
C LEU A 51 -10.11 1.83 -1.48
N TYR A 52 -10.88 2.82 -1.02
CA TYR A 52 -11.52 2.81 0.30
C TYR A 52 -12.26 1.50 0.57
N ASP A 53 -13.11 1.05 -0.36
CA ASP A 53 -13.93 -0.15 -0.18
C ASP A 53 -13.09 -1.42 -0.16
N TYR A 54 -12.01 -1.48 -0.96
CA TYR A 54 -11.05 -2.59 -0.89
C TYR A 54 -10.39 -2.67 0.47
N LEU A 55 -9.88 -1.54 0.98
CA LEU A 55 -9.22 -1.46 2.27
C LEU A 55 -10.19 -1.76 3.42
N ARG A 56 -11.42 -1.24 3.35
CA ARG A 56 -12.47 -1.49 4.34
C ARG A 56 -12.88 -2.95 4.39
N ASN A 57 -13.00 -3.60 3.22
CA ASN A 57 -13.31 -5.03 3.17
C ASN A 57 -12.14 -5.89 3.64
N HIS A 58 -10.89 -5.49 3.34
CA HIS A 58 -9.70 -6.18 3.84
C HIS A 58 -9.57 -6.09 5.35
N ALA A 59 -9.80 -4.91 5.94
CA ALA A 59 -9.70 -4.69 7.39
C ALA A 59 -10.81 -5.35 8.22
N LYS A 60 -11.89 -5.83 7.58
CA LYS A 60 -12.95 -6.61 8.24
C LYS A 60 -12.57 -8.09 8.44
N VAL A 61 -11.54 -8.56 7.73
CA VAL A 61 -11.01 -9.94 7.81
C VAL A 61 -10.05 -10.03 8.98
#